data_AF-A0A5N5W3N4-F1
#
_entry.id   AF-A0A5N5W3N4-F1
#
_cell.length_a   1.000
_cell.length_b   1.000
_cell.length_c   1.000
_cell.angle_alpha   90.00
_cell.angle_beta   90.00
_cell.angle_gamma   90.00
#
_symmetry.space_group_name_H-M   'P 1'
#
loop_
_entity.id
_entity.type
_entity.pdbx_description
1 polymer ?
#
loop_
_entity_poly.entity_id
_entity_poly.type
_entity_poly.pdbx_seq_one_letter_code
_entity_poly.pdbx_strand_id
1 'polypeptide(L)'
;MHPAVLDAALHAVGLTGVGERAGLPFAWSGVELYATGASALRVRVSPRGEGAVALEVADATGRPVASVERLDVRPISEEQLAQARAEYHESLYRVDWVPAVTSAAVSESAGVVVDFAELAGVSGEPDVVVLRAFGGGVPDVPGDVSAVLERVLSAVQAWLEDERCARSRLVVVTRGAVPADGAEVTDLAGAAVGGLVRSAQAEHPDRIVLLDLDVDGASVPSEALHRALATREPQLALRDGALYTPRLVRAAVPAAAETLGSTDGTVLVTGGLSGLGAVVARWLVVVCGVRRLV
;
A
#
# COMPACT_ATOMS: atom_id res chain seq x y z
N MET A 1 -5.32 27.44 37.22
CA MET A 1 -6.15 26.87 36.13
C MET A 1 -5.30 25.84 35.41
N HIS A 2 -5.83 24.66 35.09
CA HIS A 2 -5.07 23.66 34.36
C HIS A 2 -5.04 23.99 32.84
N PRO A 3 -3.87 23.98 32.17
CA PRO A 3 -3.77 24.37 30.75
C PRO A 3 -4.71 23.59 29.84
N ALA A 4 -4.86 22.27 30.02
CA ALA A 4 -5.76 21.45 29.21
C ALA A 4 -7.26 21.82 29.36
N VAL A 5 -7.67 22.35 30.52
CA VAL A 5 -9.07 22.75 30.75
C VAL A 5 -9.35 24.09 30.06
N LEU A 6 -8.36 24.98 30.01
CA LEU A 6 -8.44 26.21 29.22
C LEU A 6 -8.45 25.89 27.72
N ASP A 7 -7.56 25.02 27.27
CA ASP A 7 -7.44 24.57 25.88
C ASP A 7 -8.76 23.97 25.36
N ALA A 8 -9.38 23.08 26.14
CA ALA A 8 -10.69 22.52 25.81
C ALA A 8 -11.78 23.59 25.65
N ALA A 9 -11.71 24.68 26.42
CA ALA A 9 -12.65 25.79 26.27
C ALA A 9 -12.41 26.62 25.01
N LEU A 10 -11.17 26.67 24.49
CA LEU A 10 -10.86 27.37 23.23
C LEU A 10 -11.49 26.71 22.01
N HIS A 11 -11.85 25.42 22.09
CA HIS A 11 -12.59 24.75 21.02
C HIS A 11 -13.97 25.38 20.78
N ALA A 12 -14.56 26.03 21.79
CA ALA A 12 -15.84 26.73 21.64
C ALA A 12 -15.73 28.02 20.80
N VAL A 13 -14.52 28.55 20.58
CA VAL A 13 -14.30 29.73 19.73
C VAL A 13 -14.77 29.49 18.30
N GLY A 14 -14.64 28.25 17.80
CA GLY A 14 -15.13 27.86 16.47
C GLY A 14 -16.64 27.99 16.28
N LEU A 15 -17.42 28.08 17.37
CA LEU A 15 -18.88 28.27 17.34
C LEU A 15 -19.30 29.74 17.16
N THR A 16 -18.36 30.68 17.29
CA THR A 16 -18.65 32.13 17.20
C THR A 16 -18.69 32.67 15.78
N GLY A 17 -18.29 31.86 14.78
CA GLY A 17 -18.13 32.28 13.38
C GLY A 17 -16.84 33.07 13.11
N VAL A 18 -16.09 33.46 14.13
CA VAL A 18 -14.78 34.11 13.98
C VAL A 18 -13.77 33.08 13.46
N GLY A 19 -13.27 33.27 12.24
CA GLY A 19 -12.35 32.33 11.58
C GLY A 19 -13.00 31.12 10.88
N GLU A 20 -14.29 31.23 10.54
CA GLU A 20 -15.20 30.42 9.69
C GLU A 20 -15.08 28.89 9.52
N ARG A 21 -14.14 28.16 10.13
CA ARG A 21 -14.26 26.71 10.48
C ARG A 21 -13.02 26.11 11.16
N ALA A 22 -11.86 26.78 11.12
CA ALA A 22 -10.62 26.25 11.68
C ALA A 22 -9.63 27.39 11.99
N GLY A 23 -9.94 28.19 13.01
CA GLY A 23 -9.07 29.26 13.47
C GLY A 23 -8.15 28.81 14.61
N LEU A 24 -6.87 29.17 14.56
CA LEU A 24 -5.91 28.88 15.63
C LEU A 24 -5.70 30.09 16.56
N PRO A 25 -5.73 29.90 17.89
CA PRO A 25 -5.28 30.92 18.84
C PRO A 25 -3.85 31.38 18.53
N PHE A 26 -3.64 32.68 18.33
CA PHE A 26 -2.34 33.22 17.91
C PHE A 26 -1.75 34.21 18.91
N ALA A 27 -2.53 35.20 19.35
CA ALA A 27 -2.05 36.24 20.26
C ALA A 27 -3.07 36.55 21.36
N TRP A 28 -2.57 36.74 22.58
CA TRP A 28 -3.37 36.99 23.78
C TRP A 28 -3.02 38.36 24.35
N SER A 29 -4.04 39.18 24.62
CA SER A 29 -3.89 40.52 25.20
C SER A 29 -4.87 40.72 26.36
N GLY A 30 -4.44 41.46 27.38
CA GLY A 30 -5.26 41.74 28.56
C GLY A 30 -5.67 40.48 29.31
N VAL A 31 -4.70 39.60 29.59
CA VAL A 31 -4.92 38.36 30.35
C VAL A 31 -4.80 38.66 31.84
N GLU A 32 -5.87 38.41 32.59
CA GLU A 32 -5.89 38.53 34.05
C GLU A 32 -6.30 37.20 34.69
N LEU A 33 -5.63 36.81 35.76
CA LEU A 33 -5.94 35.61 36.55
C LEU A 33 -6.41 36.03 37.93
N TYR A 34 -7.65 35.68 38.29
CA TYR A 34 -8.28 36.05 39.55
C TYR A 34 -8.22 34.92 40.58
N ALA A 35 -8.16 33.66 40.14
CA ALA A 35 -8.13 32.50 41.04
C ALA A 35 -7.40 31.28 40.45
N THR A 36 -6.87 30.42 41.32
CA THR A 36 -6.19 29.16 40.97
C THR A 36 -6.92 27.95 41.56
N GLY A 37 -6.63 26.74 41.05
CA GLY A 37 -7.18 25.49 41.61
C GLY A 37 -8.55 25.05 41.09
N ALA A 38 -9.18 25.79 40.17
CA ALA A 38 -10.41 25.35 39.52
C ALA A 38 -10.19 24.09 38.66
N SER A 39 -10.96 23.03 38.92
CA SER A 39 -10.98 21.78 38.16
C SER A 39 -12.11 21.71 37.10
N ALA A 40 -13.04 22.66 37.14
CA ALA A 40 -14.12 22.82 36.17
C ALA A 40 -14.35 24.32 35.90
N LEU A 41 -14.60 24.67 34.64
CA LEU A 41 -14.76 26.06 34.19
C LEU A 41 -16.10 26.26 33.46
N ARG A 42 -16.66 27.46 33.60
CA ARG A 42 -17.68 28.03 32.72
C ARG A 42 -17.03 29.17 31.95
N VAL A 43 -17.14 29.15 30.62
CA VAL A 43 -16.46 30.12 29.77
C VAL A 43 -17.47 30.82 28.89
N ARG A 44 -17.45 32.16 28.93
CA ARG A 44 -18.18 33.01 28.00
C ARG A 44 -17.21 33.48 26.92
N VAL A 45 -17.53 33.17 25.67
CA VAL A 45 -16.78 33.60 24.50
C VAL A 45 -17.62 34.62 23.75
N SER A 46 -17.08 35.81 23.51
CA SER A 46 -17.76 36.86 22.75
C SER A 46 -16.88 37.38 21.61
N PRO A 47 -17.44 37.64 20.41
CA PRO A 47 -16.71 38.29 19.33
C PRO A 47 -16.18 39.66 19.74
N ARG A 48 -14.95 40.01 19.32
CA ARG A 48 -14.31 41.31 19.61
C ARG A 48 -13.54 41.84 18.40
N GLY A 49 -14.28 42.38 17.44
CA GLY A 49 -13.75 42.86 16.17
C GLY A 49 -13.41 41.71 15.20
N GLU A 50 -12.83 42.05 14.04
CA GLU A 50 -12.44 41.05 13.06
C GLU A 50 -11.33 40.14 13.61
N GLY A 51 -11.53 38.83 13.46
CA GLY A 51 -10.52 37.82 13.78
C GLY A 51 -10.19 37.66 15.27
N ALA A 52 -11.01 38.18 16.20
CA ALA A 52 -10.72 38.04 17.62
C ALA A 52 -11.95 37.81 18.50
N VAL A 53 -11.71 37.22 19.67
CA VAL A 53 -12.71 36.97 20.71
C VAL A 53 -12.22 37.45 22.08
N ALA A 54 -13.15 37.71 23.00
CA ALA A 54 -12.87 37.90 24.42
C ALA A 54 -13.32 36.66 25.20
N LEU A 55 -12.63 36.37 26.31
CA LEU A 55 -12.95 35.24 27.19
C LEU A 55 -13.20 35.75 28.61
N GLU A 56 -14.31 35.31 29.21
CA GLU A 56 -14.53 35.39 30.65
C GLU A 56 -14.66 33.99 31.20
N VAL A 57 -13.83 33.68 32.20
CA VAL A 57 -13.71 32.35 32.77
C VAL A 57 -14.14 32.40 34.23
N ALA A 58 -15.12 31.59 34.59
CA ALA A 58 -15.58 31.40 35.95
C ALA A 58 -15.47 29.93 36.37
N ASP A 59 -15.49 29.67 37.68
CA ASP A 59 -15.60 28.30 38.19
C ASP A 59 -17.06 27.79 38.11
N ALA A 60 -17.30 26.56 38.56
CA ALA A 60 -18.64 25.97 38.57
C ALA A 60 -19.66 26.74 39.43
N THR A 61 -19.19 27.55 40.38
CA THR A 61 -20.02 28.40 41.27
C THR A 61 -20.26 29.80 40.70
N GLY A 62 -19.61 30.15 39.58
CA GLY A 62 -19.71 31.46 38.94
C GLY A 62 -18.70 32.48 39.46
N ARG A 63 -17.73 32.09 40.29
CA ARG A 63 -16.68 33.02 40.74
C ARG A 63 -15.65 33.23 39.62
N PRO A 64 -15.20 34.47 39.35
CA PRO A 64 -14.20 34.74 38.33
C PRO A 64 -12.89 33.98 38.59
N VAL A 65 -12.39 33.34 37.53
CA VAL A 65 -11.11 32.61 37.53
C VAL A 65 -10.09 33.32 36.66
N ALA A 66 -10.48 33.76 35.45
CA ALA A 66 -9.62 34.53 34.55
C ALA A 66 -10.44 35.36 33.56
N SER A 67 -9.81 36.37 32.96
CA SER A 67 -10.34 37.08 31.81
C SER A 67 -9.25 37.22 30.74
N VAL A 68 -9.68 37.31 29.49
CA VAL A 68 -8.84 37.63 28.35
C VAL A 68 -9.56 38.69 27.56
N GLU A 69 -8.98 39.88 27.55
CA GLU A 69 -9.57 41.02 26.85
C GLU A 69 -9.64 40.75 25.34
N ARG A 70 -8.58 40.19 24.74
CA ARG A 70 -8.53 39.88 23.32
C ARG A 70 -7.69 38.64 23.04
N LEU A 71 -8.26 37.70 22.31
CA LEU A 71 -7.60 36.55 21.71
C LEU A 71 -7.73 36.65 20.20
N ASP A 72 -6.61 36.95 19.51
CA ASP A 72 -6.55 36.95 18.06
C ASP A 72 -6.47 35.51 17.53
N VAL A 73 -7.32 35.23 16.55
CA VAL A 73 -7.50 33.92 15.93
C VAL A 73 -7.08 34.03 14.47
N ARG A 74 -6.09 33.23 14.06
CA ARG A 74 -5.65 33.19 12.67
C ARG A 74 -6.48 32.19 11.88
N PRO A 75 -7.04 32.58 10.72
CA PRO A 75 -7.69 31.62 9.84
C PRO A 75 -6.64 30.67 9.26
N ILE A 76 -7.00 29.39 9.14
CA ILE A 76 -6.33 28.45 8.24
C ILE A 76 -6.99 28.59 6.87
N SER A 77 -6.23 28.87 5.82
CA SER A 77 -6.80 28.98 4.48
C SER A 77 -7.22 27.61 3.93
N GLU A 78 -8.20 27.59 3.03
CA GLU A 78 -8.59 26.36 2.33
C GLU A 78 -7.41 25.76 1.53
N GLU A 79 -6.50 26.61 1.03
CA GLU A 79 -5.28 26.17 0.34
C GLU A 79 -4.32 25.43 1.28
N GLN A 80 -4.14 25.91 2.51
CA GLN A 80 -3.33 25.21 3.52
C GLN A 80 -3.94 23.86 3.89
N LEU A 81 -5.28 23.78 3.96
CA LEU A 81 -5.99 22.52 4.23
C LEU A 81 -5.93 21.57 3.02
N ALA A 82 -6.00 22.09 1.80
CA ALA A 82 -5.86 21.32 0.56
C ALA A 82 -4.43 20.78 0.40
N GLN A 83 -3.42 21.55 0.80
CA GLN A 83 -2.02 21.13 0.78
C GLN A 83 -1.74 20.02 1.81
N ALA A 84 -2.35 20.08 2.99
CA ALA A 84 -2.33 18.97 3.96
C ALA A 84 -3.09 17.73 3.45
N ARG A 85 -4.12 17.88 2.62
CA ARG A 85 -4.78 16.74 1.94
C ARG A 85 -3.92 16.14 0.84
N ALA A 86 -3.09 16.93 0.14
CA ALA A 86 -2.09 16.40 -0.78
C ALA A 86 -1.12 15.43 -0.08
N GLU A 87 -0.78 15.70 1.19
CA GLU A 87 0.04 14.80 2.01
C GLU A 87 -0.66 13.46 2.34
N TYR A 88 -2.00 13.41 2.43
CA TYR A 88 -2.73 12.13 2.61
C TYR A 88 -2.58 11.17 1.41
N HIS A 89 -2.21 11.69 0.24
CA HIS A 89 -1.98 10.89 -0.96
C HIS A 89 -0.56 10.29 -1.03
N GLU A 90 0.30 10.59 -0.06
CA GLU A 90 1.62 9.97 0.07
C GLU A 90 1.58 8.48 0.45
N SER A 91 0.41 7.94 0.81
CA SER A 91 0.26 6.55 1.27
C SER A 91 0.09 5.54 0.13
N LEU A 92 -0.02 5.99 -1.13
CA LEU A 92 -0.19 5.09 -2.27
C LEU A 92 1.17 4.67 -2.84
N TYR A 93 1.38 3.36 -2.92
CA TYR A 93 2.57 2.76 -3.51
C TYR A 93 2.18 1.93 -4.73
N ARG A 94 3.06 1.92 -5.72
CA ARG A 94 2.99 0.99 -6.86
C ARG A 94 4.26 0.16 -6.92
N VAL A 95 4.17 -1.00 -7.54
CA VAL A 95 5.35 -1.79 -7.88
C VAL A 95 5.97 -1.19 -9.13
N ASP A 96 7.29 -1.00 -9.08
CA ASP A 96 8.14 -0.61 -10.19
C ASP A 96 9.20 -1.68 -10.39
N TRP A 97 9.40 -2.12 -11.62
CA TRP A 97 10.41 -3.12 -11.95
C TRP A 97 11.66 -2.40 -12.43
N VAL A 98 12.68 -2.37 -11.59
CA VAL A 98 13.94 -1.66 -11.88
C VAL A 98 15.04 -2.66 -12.26
N PRO A 99 16.02 -2.27 -13.09
CA PRO A 99 17.16 -3.13 -13.40
C PRO A 99 17.84 -3.63 -12.14
N ALA A 100 18.09 -4.94 -12.07
CA ALA A 100 18.76 -5.56 -10.95
C ALA A 100 20.25 -5.21 -10.97
N VAL A 101 20.80 -4.87 -9.80
CA VAL A 101 22.25 -4.68 -9.65
C VAL A 101 22.91 -6.06 -9.66
N THR A 102 23.58 -6.39 -10.75
CA THR A 102 24.34 -7.64 -10.86
C THR A 102 25.83 -7.34 -10.77
N SER A 103 26.55 -8.08 -9.92
CA SER A 103 28.02 -8.06 -9.93
C SER A 103 28.50 -9.02 -11.01
N ALA A 104 29.33 -8.55 -11.94
CA ALA A 104 29.90 -9.38 -13.01
C ALA A 104 30.86 -10.48 -12.51
N ALA A 105 31.18 -10.51 -11.21
CA ALA A 105 32.19 -11.39 -10.62
C ALA A 105 31.63 -12.68 -10.00
N VAL A 106 30.51 -13.22 -10.51
CA VAL A 106 29.98 -14.49 -10.01
C VAL A 106 30.63 -15.65 -10.75
N SER A 107 31.76 -16.12 -10.23
CA SER A 107 32.45 -17.34 -10.67
C SER A 107 32.31 -18.46 -9.64
N GLU A 108 31.12 -18.58 -9.04
CA GLU A 108 30.74 -19.76 -8.26
C GLU A 108 29.97 -20.72 -9.18
N SER A 109 30.33 -22.00 -9.17
CA SER A 109 29.48 -23.03 -9.77
C SER A 109 28.13 -22.99 -9.06
N ALA A 110 27.02 -22.71 -9.75
CA ALA A 110 25.74 -23.16 -9.22
C ALA A 110 25.90 -24.67 -9.11
N GLY A 111 25.67 -25.20 -7.93
CA GLY A 111 25.78 -26.62 -7.72
C GLY A 111 24.72 -27.40 -8.52
N VAL A 112 24.19 -28.45 -7.93
CA VAL A 112 23.28 -29.36 -8.63
C VAL A 112 21.93 -28.68 -8.83
N VAL A 113 21.63 -28.29 -10.08
CA VAL A 113 20.34 -27.75 -10.50
C VAL A 113 19.49 -28.89 -11.08
N VAL A 114 18.27 -29.05 -10.57
CA VAL A 114 17.35 -30.13 -10.93
C VAL A 114 15.99 -29.55 -11.33
N ASP A 115 15.37 -30.10 -12.37
CA ASP A 115 13.97 -29.81 -12.67
C ASP A 115 13.05 -30.50 -11.66
N PHE A 116 12.03 -29.81 -11.15
CA PHE A 116 11.09 -30.40 -10.19
C PHE A 116 10.47 -31.72 -10.70
N ALA A 117 10.22 -31.83 -12.01
CA ALA A 117 9.68 -33.06 -12.60
C ALA A 117 10.63 -34.26 -12.49
N GLU A 118 11.93 -34.02 -12.33
CA GLU A 118 12.98 -35.04 -12.25
C GLU A 118 13.44 -35.31 -10.81
N LEU A 119 13.02 -34.47 -9.85
CA LEU A 119 13.45 -34.52 -8.44
C LEU A 119 13.25 -35.91 -7.79
N ALA A 120 12.18 -36.61 -8.14
CA ALA A 120 11.90 -37.96 -7.61
C ALA A 120 13.01 -38.98 -7.96
N GLY A 121 13.71 -38.81 -9.09
CA GLY A 121 14.78 -39.70 -9.55
C GLY A 121 16.17 -39.35 -9.04
N VAL A 122 16.34 -38.25 -8.29
CA VAL A 122 17.65 -37.76 -7.85
C VAL A 122 18.05 -38.37 -6.50
N SER A 123 19.23 -39.00 -6.42
CA SER A 123 19.71 -39.68 -5.21
C SER A 123 20.47 -38.79 -4.22
N GLY A 124 20.64 -37.49 -4.50
CA GLY A 124 21.38 -36.54 -3.68
C GLY A 124 20.57 -35.29 -3.30
N GLU A 125 21.20 -34.39 -2.52
CA GLU A 125 20.65 -33.08 -2.15
C GLU A 125 20.91 -32.07 -3.29
N PRO A 126 19.88 -31.60 -4.03
CA PRO A 126 20.08 -30.57 -5.04
C PRO A 126 20.37 -29.21 -4.37
N ASP A 127 21.14 -28.35 -5.01
CA ASP A 127 21.32 -26.98 -4.54
C ASP A 127 20.12 -26.09 -4.95
N VAL A 128 19.60 -26.34 -6.16
CA VAL A 128 18.49 -25.59 -6.75
C VAL A 128 17.50 -26.54 -7.41
N VAL A 129 16.22 -26.34 -7.12
CA VAL A 129 15.11 -27.02 -7.80
C VAL A 129 14.35 -25.99 -8.63
N VAL A 130 14.11 -26.28 -9.91
CA VAL A 130 13.37 -25.39 -10.82
C VAL A 130 11.98 -25.94 -11.08
N LEU A 131 10.95 -25.19 -10.71
CA LEU A 131 9.54 -25.51 -10.94
C LEU A 131 8.95 -24.58 -12.00
N ARG A 132 8.52 -25.11 -13.15
CA ARG A 132 7.80 -24.32 -14.16
C ARG A 132 6.32 -24.23 -13.81
N ALA A 133 5.83 -23.00 -13.63
CA ALA A 133 4.42 -22.71 -13.41
C ALA A 133 3.62 -22.62 -14.72
N PHE A 134 4.29 -22.70 -15.88
CA PHE A 134 3.68 -22.70 -17.21
C PHE A 134 4.03 -23.97 -17.99
N GLY A 135 3.28 -24.25 -19.06
CA GLY A 135 3.39 -25.49 -19.82
C GLY A 135 2.80 -26.69 -19.05
N GLY A 136 2.34 -27.71 -19.78
CA GLY A 136 1.70 -28.88 -19.16
C GLY A 136 0.51 -29.48 -19.91
N GLY A 137 0.28 -29.12 -21.18
CA GLY A 137 -0.76 -29.74 -22.00
C GLY A 137 -2.20 -29.35 -21.66
N VAL A 138 -2.40 -28.44 -20.70
CA VAL A 138 -3.68 -27.75 -20.54
C VAL A 138 -3.74 -26.69 -21.64
N PRO A 139 -4.74 -26.72 -22.54
CA PRO A 139 -4.89 -25.65 -23.51
C PRO A 139 -4.99 -24.33 -22.76
N ASP A 140 -4.35 -23.30 -23.32
CA ASP A 140 -4.32 -21.92 -22.84
C ASP A 140 -5.71 -21.31 -22.94
N VAL A 141 -6.65 -21.87 -22.18
CA VAL A 141 -8.03 -21.43 -22.08
C VAL A 141 -8.05 -20.45 -20.92
N PRO A 142 -8.49 -19.20 -21.15
CA PRO A 142 -8.81 -18.28 -20.07
C PRO A 142 -9.79 -18.96 -19.11
N GLY A 143 -9.31 -19.44 -17.96
CA GLY A 143 -10.15 -20.19 -17.03
C GLY A 143 -9.43 -21.09 -16.02
N ASP A 144 -8.27 -21.67 -16.33
CA ASP A 144 -7.68 -22.66 -15.42
C ASP A 144 -6.58 -22.13 -14.48
N VAL A 145 -6.78 -20.90 -13.99
CA VAL A 145 -5.97 -20.32 -12.92
C VAL A 145 -5.95 -21.25 -11.70
N SER A 146 -7.09 -21.88 -11.39
CA SER A 146 -7.22 -22.80 -10.27
C SER A 146 -6.33 -24.04 -10.42
N ALA A 147 -6.33 -24.76 -11.54
CA ALA A 147 -5.47 -25.95 -11.65
C ALA A 147 -3.98 -25.58 -11.65
N VAL A 148 -3.60 -24.43 -12.24
CA VAL A 148 -2.22 -23.95 -12.15
C VAL A 148 -1.83 -23.68 -10.70
N LEU A 149 -2.68 -22.99 -9.94
CA LEU A 149 -2.45 -22.73 -8.52
C LEU A 149 -2.40 -24.02 -7.69
N GLU A 150 -3.31 -24.97 -7.91
CA GLU A 150 -3.35 -26.27 -7.21
C GLU A 150 -2.10 -27.11 -7.48
N ARG A 151 -1.65 -27.14 -8.74
CA ARG A 151 -0.41 -27.83 -9.14
C ARG A 151 0.81 -27.19 -8.49
N VAL A 152 0.93 -25.85 -8.54
CA VAL A 152 2.06 -25.14 -7.94
C VAL A 152 2.04 -25.28 -6.42
N LEU A 153 0.87 -25.18 -5.78
CA LEU A 153 0.72 -25.40 -4.34
C LEU A 153 1.19 -26.79 -3.93
N SER A 154 0.68 -27.82 -4.61
CA SER A 154 1.07 -29.22 -4.37
C SER A 154 2.57 -29.43 -4.54
N ALA A 155 3.16 -28.84 -5.58
CA ALA A 155 4.60 -28.96 -5.84
C ALA A 155 5.45 -28.26 -4.78
N VAL A 156 5.06 -27.05 -4.35
CA VAL A 156 5.74 -26.32 -3.28
C VAL A 156 5.65 -27.10 -1.96
N GLN A 157 4.48 -27.64 -1.61
CA GLN A 157 4.29 -28.45 -0.41
C GLN A 157 5.15 -29.72 -0.44
N ALA A 158 5.11 -30.48 -1.54
CA ALA A 158 5.92 -31.68 -1.70
C ALA A 158 7.43 -31.38 -1.62
N TRP A 159 7.88 -30.26 -2.19
CA TRP A 159 9.27 -29.82 -2.10
C TRP A 159 9.67 -29.42 -0.67
N LEU A 160 8.78 -28.76 0.08
CA LEU A 160 9.02 -28.38 1.47
C LEU A 160 9.08 -29.59 2.40
N GLU A 161 8.32 -30.65 2.11
CA GLU A 161 8.28 -31.89 2.87
C GLU A 161 9.46 -32.84 2.57
N ASP A 162 10.16 -32.65 1.46
CA ASP A 162 11.29 -33.48 1.06
C ASP A 162 12.58 -33.11 1.81
N GLU A 163 13.06 -33.98 2.70
CA GLU A 163 14.27 -33.77 3.50
C GLU A 163 15.52 -33.54 2.65
N ARG A 164 15.60 -34.11 1.43
CA ARG A 164 16.71 -33.87 0.49
C ARG A 164 16.78 -32.41 0.07
N CYS A 165 15.63 -31.72 0.11
CA CYS A 165 15.49 -30.33 -0.30
C CYS A 165 15.70 -29.34 0.84
N ALA A 166 15.96 -29.79 2.08
CA ALA A 166 15.99 -28.94 3.28
C ALA A 166 16.96 -27.74 3.17
N ARG A 167 18.06 -27.90 2.41
CA ARG A 167 19.05 -26.83 2.14
C ARG A 167 18.95 -26.23 0.75
N SER A 168 18.08 -26.76 -0.11
CA SER A 168 17.90 -26.30 -1.48
C SER A 168 17.14 -24.98 -1.54
N ARG A 169 17.29 -24.29 -2.67
CA ARG A 169 16.43 -23.17 -3.07
C ARG A 169 15.45 -23.63 -4.16
N LEU A 170 14.18 -23.28 -4.04
CA LEU A 170 13.18 -23.49 -5.08
C LEU A 170 13.09 -22.24 -5.97
N VAL A 171 13.20 -22.40 -7.28
CA VAL A 171 12.97 -21.35 -8.27
C VAL A 171 11.67 -21.65 -8.99
N VAL A 172 10.65 -20.87 -8.69
CA VAL A 172 9.35 -20.94 -9.37
C VAL A 172 9.39 -20.03 -10.59
N VAL A 173 9.18 -20.60 -11.77
CA VAL A 173 9.32 -19.88 -13.04
C VAL A 173 7.96 -19.62 -13.66
N THR A 174 7.65 -18.36 -13.91
CA THR A 174 6.46 -17.89 -14.65
C THR A 174 6.87 -17.30 -16.00
N ARG A 175 5.91 -16.94 -16.87
CA ARG A 175 6.20 -16.44 -18.22
C ARG A 175 5.26 -15.31 -18.63
N GLY A 176 5.74 -14.08 -18.72
CA GLY A 176 4.90 -12.92 -19.05
C GLY A 176 3.86 -12.60 -17.96
N ALA A 177 4.16 -12.95 -16.71
CA ALA A 177 3.24 -12.77 -15.58
C ALA A 177 3.39 -11.41 -14.89
N VAL A 178 4.44 -10.64 -15.21
CA VAL A 178 4.74 -9.36 -14.58
C VAL A 178 5.12 -8.28 -15.61
N PRO A 179 4.79 -7.00 -15.36
CA PRO A 179 5.02 -5.90 -16.29
C PRO A 179 6.45 -5.35 -16.21
N ALA A 180 7.45 -6.22 -16.09
CA ALA A 180 8.85 -5.80 -16.06
C ALA A 180 9.26 -5.19 -17.42
N ASP A 181 10.07 -4.12 -17.38
CA ASP A 181 10.45 -3.33 -18.55
C ASP A 181 9.27 -2.73 -19.34
N GLY A 182 8.12 -2.54 -18.68
CA GLY A 182 6.90 -2.01 -19.32
C GLY A 182 6.17 -3.03 -20.21
N ALA A 183 6.56 -4.31 -20.16
CA ALA A 183 5.87 -5.38 -20.87
C ALA A 183 4.39 -5.51 -20.45
N GLU A 184 3.54 -5.94 -21.38
CA GLU A 184 2.15 -6.29 -21.08
C GLU A 184 2.09 -7.63 -20.32
N VAL A 185 1.19 -7.73 -19.33
CA VAL A 185 0.96 -8.98 -18.62
C VAL A 185 0.04 -9.85 -19.45
N THR A 186 0.57 -10.98 -19.93
CA THR A 186 -0.17 -11.94 -20.78
C THR A 186 -0.53 -13.22 -20.04
N ASP A 187 0.17 -13.55 -18.94
CA ASP A 187 -0.06 -14.76 -18.16
C ASP A 187 -0.74 -14.44 -16.82
N LEU A 188 -2.08 -14.47 -16.82
CA LEU A 188 -2.88 -14.24 -15.62
C LEU A 188 -2.73 -15.35 -14.58
N ALA A 189 -2.48 -16.60 -15.01
CA ALA A 189 -2.29 -17.72 -14.09
C ALA A 189 -0.94 -17.59 -13.37
N GLY A 190 0.13 -17.27 -14.09
CA GLY A 190 1.43 -16.92 -13.52
C GLY A 190 1.35 -15.71 -12.59
N ALA A 191 0.54 -14.69 -12.92
CA ALA A 191 0.34 -13.54 -12.04
C ALA A 191 -0.28 -13.95 -10.70
N ALA A 192 -1.26 -14.88 -10.72
CA ALA A 192 -1.86 -15.45 -9.52
C ALA A 192 -0.85 -16.30 -8.73
N VAL A 193 -0.03 -17.11 -9.41
CA VAL A 193 1.07 -17.88 -8.79
C VAL A 193 2.02 -16.96 -8.03
N GLY A 194 2.32 -15.77 -8.55
CA GLY A 194 3.12 -14.78 -7.84
C GLY A 194 2.54 -14.40 -6.47
N GLY A 195 1.21 -14.34 -6.33
CA GLY A 195 0.54 -14.13 -5.04
C GLY A 195 0.75 -15.27 -4.06
N LEU A 196 0.55 -16.51 -4.52
CA LEU A 196 0.76 -17.72 -3.72
C LEU A 196 2.22 -17.83 -3.24
N VAL A 197 3.17 -17.66 -4.15
CA VAL A 197 4.60 -17.80 -3.86
C VAL A 197 5.06 -16.73 -2.86
N ARG A 198 4.55 -15.49 -2.95
CA ARG A 198 4.86 -14.45 -1.96
C ARG A 198 4.43 -14.82 -0.54
N SER A 199 3.30 -15.49 -0.37
CA SER A 199 2.90 -16.01 0.94
C SER A 199 3.87 -17.08 1.43
N ALA A 200 4.25 -18.04 0.57
CA ALA A 200 5.23 -19.07 0.92
C ALA A 200 6.62 -18.49 1.25
N GLN A 201 7.05 -17.42 0.57
CA GLN A 201 8.29 -16.70 0.87
C GLN A 201 8.28 -16.05 2.27
N ALA A 202 7.12 -15.56 2.73
CA ALA A 202 6.99 -15.00 4.06
C ALA A 202 7.11 -16.07 5.15
N GLU A 203 6.64 -17.28 4.89
CA GLU A 203 6.74 -18.44 5.80
C GLU A 203 8.13 -19.11 5.75
N HIS A 204 8.79 -19.10 4.58
CA HIS A 204 10.10 -19.69 4.34
C HIS A 204 11.07 -18.69 3.69
N PRO A 205 11.60 -17.71 4.46
CA PRO A 205 12.52 -16.70 3.96
C PRO A 205 13.75 -17.30 3.28
N ASP A 206 14.24 -16.65 2.23
CA ASP A 206 15.46 -16.99 1.46
C ASP A 206 15.47 -18.35 0.73
N ARG A 207 14.40 -19.14 0.86
CA ARG A 207 14.30 -20.49 0.27
C ARG A 207 13.63 -20.54 -1.09
N ILE A 208 12.77 -19.57 -1.41
CA ILE A 208 11.97 -19.59 -2.64
C ILE A 208 12.22 -18.30 -3.43
N VAL A 209 12.55 -18.45 -4.72
CA VAL A 209 12.74 -17.35 -5.66
C VAL A 209 11.68 -17.45 -6.76
N LEU A 210 11.01 -16.34 -7.06
CA LEU A 210 10.13 -16.23 -8.22
C LEU A 210 10.91 -15.59 -9.38
N LEU A 211 10.93 -16.24 -10.54
CA LEU A 211 11.59 -15.74 -11.73
C LEU A 211 10.62 -15.74 -12.92
N ASP A 212 10.26 -14.56 -13.42
CA ASP A 212 9.40 -14.44 -14.59
C ASP A 212 10.22 -14.30 -15.88
N LEU A 213 9.88 -15.07 -16.91
CA LEU A 213 10.54 -15.04 -18.22
C LEU A 213 9.77 -14.21 -19.25
N ASP A 214 10.43 -13.90 -20.36
CA ASP A 214 9.79 -13.42 -21.58
C ASP A 214 8.70 -14.40 -22.08
N VAL A 215 7.70 -13.88 -22.81
CA VAL A 215 6.52 -14.64 -23.28
C VAL A 215 6.87 -15.87 -24.14
N ASP A 216 8.01 -15.86 -24.80
CA ASP A 216 8.55 -16.94 -25.63
C ASP A 216 9.63 -17.78 -24.91
N GLY A 217 9.99 -17.42 -23.68
CA GLY A 217 10.94 -18.13 -22.84
C GLY A 217 10.47 -19.53 -22.47
N ALA A 218 11.15 -20.57 -22.96
CA ALA A 218 10.83 -21.97 -22.67
C ALA A 218 11.57 -22.51 -21.42
N SER A 219 12.76 -21.97 -21.13
CA SER A 219 13.60 -22.40 -20.01
C SER A 219 14.50 -21.27 -19.56
N VAL A 220 14.97 -21.33 -18.31
CA VAL A 220 15.93 -20.37 -17.78
C VAL A 220 17.34 -20.79 -18.25
N PRO A 221 18.06 -19.95 -19.02
CA PRO A 221 19.47 -20.24 -19.34
C PRO A 221 20.29 -20.37 -18.06
N SER A 222 21.21 -21.34 -17.98
CA SER A 222 21.99 -21.60 -16.76
C SER A 222 22.70 -20.36 -16.26
N GLU A 223 23.36 -19.59 -17.12
CA GLU A 223 24.04 -18.35 -16.73
C GLU A 223 23.07 -17.28 -16.19
N ALA A 224 21.88 -17.14 -16.79
CA ALA A 224 20.86 -16.23 -16.28
C ALA A 224 20.35 -16.67 -14.90
N LEU A 225 20.17 -17.97 -14.68
CA LEU A 225 19.78 -18.53 -13.38
C LEU A 225 20.83 -18.24 -12.30
N HIS A 226 22.12 -18.44 -12.60
CA HIS A 226 23.21 -18.13 -11.66
C HIS A 226 23.21 -16.64 -11.29
N ARG A 227 23.13 -15.75 -12.29
CA ARG A 227 23.07 -14.30 -12.07
C ARG A 227 21.86 -13.92 -11.23
N ALA A 228 20.68 -14.49 -11.51
CA ALA A 228 19.46 -14.25 -10.76
C ALA A 228 19.61 -14.66 -9.29
N LEU A 229 20.13 -15.86 -9.02
CA LEU A 229 20.33 -16.36 -7.66
C LEU A 229 21.38 -15.56 -6.87
N ALA A 230 22.39 -15.00 -7.55
CA ALA A 230 23.44 -14.18 -6.96
C ALA A 230 22.95 -12.81 -6.48
N THR A 231 21.87 -12.28 -7.06
CA THR A 231 21.25 -11.02 -6.60
C THR A 231 20.70 -11.13 -5.18
N ARG A 232 20.35 -12.35 -4.73
CA ARG A 232 19.60 -12.62 -3.49
C ARG A 232 18.26 -11.91 -3.40
N GLU A 233 17.70 -11.51 -4.54
CA GLU A 233 16.34 -11.00 -4.60
C GLU A 233 15.34 -12.17 -4.57
N PRO A 234 14.23 -12.05 -3.84
CA PRO A 234 13.20 -13.07 -3.80
C PRO A 234 12.34 -13.10 -5.07
N GLN A 235 12.33 -12.01 -5.84
CA GLN A 235 11.54 -11.89 -7.06
C GLN A 235 12.37 -11.18 -8.14
N LEU A 236 12.42 -11.80 -9.32
CA LEU A 236 13.12 -11.30 -10.49
C LEU A 236 12.28 -11.49 -11.76
N ALA A 237 12.56 -10.68 -12.77
CA ALA A 237 12.11 -10.91 -14.13
C ALA A 237 13.31 -10.88 -15.07
N LEU A 238 13.37 -11.81 -16.02
CA LEU A 238 14.34 -11.83 -17.11
C LEU A 238 13.63 -11.29 -18.37
N ARG A 239 14.17 -10.21 -18.93
CA ARG A 239 13.71 -9.58 -20.18
C ARG A 239 14.90 -9.35 -21.08
N ASP A 240 14.88 -9.94 -22.28
CA ASP A 240 15.96 -9.79 -23.27
C ASP A 240 17.38 -10.02 -22.67
N GLY A 241 17.49 -10.96 -21.74
CA GLY A 241 18.74 -11.30 -21.05
C GLY A 241 19.14 -10.39 -19.88
N ALA A 242 18.39 -9.31 -19.62
CA ALA A 242 18.54 -8.41 -18.47
C ALA A 242 17.63 -8.80 -17.31
N LEU A 243 18.12 -8.65 -16.08
CA LEU A 243 17.36 -8.95 -14.87
C LEU A 243 16.75 -7.67 -14.28
N TYR A 244 15.50 -7.78 -13.83
CA TYR A 244 14.75 -6.73 -13.15
C TYR A 244 14.26 -7.25 -11.80
N THR A 245 14.07 -6.35 -10.84
CA THR A 245 13.56 -6.68 -9.51
C THR A 245 12.46 -5.69 -9.09
N PRO A 246 11.41 -6.14 -8.39
CA PRO A 246 10.32 -5.26 -8.00
C PRO A 246 10.72 -4.38 -6.81
N ARG A 247 10.31 -3.12 -6.84
CA ARG A 247 10.44 -2.14 -5.76
C ARG A 247 9.12 -1.42 -5.56
N LEU A 248 8.78 -1.14 -4.30
CA LEU A 248 7.67 -0.25 -3.99
C LEU A 248 8.15 1.19 -4.13
N VAL A 249 7.50 1.93 -5.02
CA VAL A 249 7.72 3.37 -5.21
C VAL A 249 6.41 4.10 -4.94
N ARG A 250 6.50 5.36 -4.53
CA ARG A 250 5.30 6.19 -4.36
C ARG A 250 4.60 6.35 -5.71
N ALA A 251 3.28 6.16 -5.71
CA ALA A 251 2.48 6.41 -6.90
C ALA A 251 2.42 7.92 -7.15
N ALA A 252 2.75 8.36 -8.36
CA ALA A 252 2.50 9.72 -8.78
C ALA A 252 0.98 9.90 -8.94
N VAL A 253 0.40 10.86 -8.23
CA VAL A 253 -1.01 11.22 -8.42
C VAL A 253 -1.08 12.28 -9.53
N PRO A 254 -1.82 12.03 -10.63
CA PRO A 254 -2.03 13.04 -11.66
C PRO A 254 -2.63 14.31 -11.06
N ALA A 255 -2.12 15.48 -11.46
CA ALA A 255 -2.56 16.78 -10.94
C ALA A 255 -4.04 17.10 -11.25
N ALA A 256 -4.61 16.45 -12.27
CA ALA A 256 -6.04 16.49 -12.56
C ALA A 256 -6.66 15.15 -12.15
N ALA A 257 -7.75 15.21 -11.38
CA ALA A 257 -8.58 14.05 -11.16
C ALA A 257 -9.15 13.60 -12.51
N GLU A 258 -8.77 12.41 -12.96
CA GLU A 258 -9.50 11.76 -14.06
C GLU A 258 -10.94 11.55 -13.60
N THR A 259 -11.88 12.17 -14.30
CA THR A 259 -13.29 11.87 -14.09
C THR A 259 -13.53 10.44 -14.57
N LEU A 260 -14.25 9.64 -13.78
CA LEU A 260 -14.99 8.50 -14.33
C LEU A 260 -15.71 9.04 -15.57
N GLY A 261 -15.49 8.42 -16.74
CA GLY A 261 -15.96 8.92 -18.04
C GLY A 261 -17.48 9.09 -18.14
N SER A 262 -18.13 8.59 -19.19
CA SER A 262 -19.60 8.69 -19.22
C SER A 262 -20.22 7.89 -18.07
N THR A 263 -20.97 8.58 -17.20
CA THR A 263 -21.76 8.00 -16.10
C THR A 263 -23.19 7.69 -16.52
N ASP A 264 -23.50 7.81 -17.81
CA ASP A 264 -24.83 7.58 -18.33
C ASP A 264 -25.17 6.09 -18.33
N GLY A 265 -24.18 5.19 -18.34
CA GLY A 265 -24.36 3.73 -18.30
C GLY A 265 -24.76 3.16 -16.94
N THR A 266 -24.78 1.83 -16.85
CA THR A 266 -24.92 1.10 -15.59
C THR A 266 -23.55 0.66 -15.10
N VAL A 267 -23.22 0.93 -13.83
CA VAL A 267 -21.97 0.50 -13.19
C VAL A 267 -22.24 -0.70 -12.29
N LEU A 268 -21.53 -1.82 -12.51
CA LEU A 268 -21.62 -3.02 -11.67
C LEU A 268 -20.57 -2.95 -10.55
N VAL A 269 -21.00 -3.10 -9.29
CA VAL A 269 -20.11 -3.17 -8.11
C VAL A 269 -20.21 -4.56 -7.49
N THR A 270 -19.27 -5.43 -7.83
CA THR A 270 -19.16 -6.74 -7.20
C THR A 270 -18.78 -6.58 -5.72
N GLY A 271 -19.46 -7.31 -4.83
CA GLY A 271 -19.32 -7.11 -3.38
C GLY A 271 -19.88 -5.76 -2.87
N GLY A 272 -20.68 -5.05 -3.67
CA GLY A 272 -21.18 -3.70 -3.38
C GLY A 272 -22.09 -3.56 -2.15
N LEU A 273 -22.60 -4.66 -1.61
CA LEU A 273 -23.53 -4.64 -0.48
C LEU A 273 -22.85 -4.50 0.90
N SER A 274 -21.52 -4.60 1.00
CA SER A 274 -20.83 -4.57 2.29
C SER A 274 -19.43 -3.94 2.22
N GLY A 275 -18.90 -3.58 3.39
CA GLY A 275 -17.52 -3.11 3.56
C GLY A 275 -17.14 -1.98 2.60
N LEU A 276 -16.03 -2.16 1.89
CA LEU A 276 -15.52 -1.20 0.91
C LEU A 276 -16.46 -1.05 -0.29
N GLY A 277 -17.15 -2.12 -0.72
CA GLY A 277 -18.06 -2.07 -1.87
C GLY A 277 -19.21 -1.07 -1.66
N ALA A 278 -19.78 -1.02 -0.44
CA ALA A 278 -20.82 -0.06 -0.10
C ALA A 278 -20.31 1.39 -0.06
N VAL A 279 -19.08 1.59 0.43
CA VAL A 279 -18.43 2.91 0.45
C VAL A 279 -18.16 3.40 -0.98
N VAL A 280 -17.65 2.51 -1.85
CA VAL A 280 -17.41 2.81 -3.27
C VAL A 280 -18.72 3.12 -4.00
N ALA A 281 -19.77 2.31 -3.79
CA ALA A 281 -21.09 2.57 -4.38
C ALA A 281 -21.64 3.94 -3.97
N ARG A 282 -21.53 4.31 -2.69
CA ARG A 282 -21.93 5.65 -2.22
C ARG A 282 -21.11 6.75 -2.87
N TRP A 283 -19.79 6.57 -2.99
CA TRP A 283 -18.91 7.54 -3.65
C TRP A 283 -19.27 7.73 -5.12
N LEU A 284 -19.54 6.64 -5.85
CA LEU A 284 -19.98 6.68 -7.25
C LEU A 284 -21.27 7.49 -7.44
N VAL A 285 -22.23 7.37 -6.53
CA VAL A 285 -23.48 8.16 -6.59
C VAL A 285 -23.25 9.61 -6.21
N VAL A 286 -22.64 9.85 -5.04
CA VAL A 286 -22.57 11.18 -4.41
C VAL A 286 -21.55 12.09 -5.10
N VAL A 287 -20.42 11.54 -5.51
CA VAL A 287 -19.28 12.32 -6.06
C VAL A 287 -19.26 12.22 -7.58
N CYS A 288 -19.43 11.01 -8.13
CA CYS A 288 -19.33 10.81 -9.58
C CYS A 288 -20.68 10.98 -10.29
N GLY A 289 -21.80 11.06 -9.58
CA GLY A 289 -23.12 11.26 -10.20
C GLY A 289 -23.68 10.05 -10.95
N VAL A 290 -23.15 8.84 -10.69
CA VAL A 290 -23.67 7.60 -11.28
C VAL A 290 -25.11 7.37 -10.82
N ARG A 291 -26.02 7.15 -11.78
CA ARG A 291 -27.45 7.00 -11.52
C ARG A 291 -27.94 5.55 -11.54
N ARG A 292 -27.15 4.64 -12.13
CA ARG A 292 -27.51 3.23 -12.30
C ARG A 292 -26.36 2.36 -11.77
N LEU A 293 -26.60 1.72 -10.64
CA LEU A 293 -25.68 0.75 -10.02
C LEU A 293 -26.35 -0.64 -9.98
N VAL A 294 -25.56 -1.68 -10.21
CA VAL A 294 -25.94 -3.09 -10.03
C VAL A 294 -24.94 -3.74 -9.09
#